data_AF-R9JDX0-F1
#
_entry.id   AF-R9JDX0-F1
#
_cell.length_a   1.000
_cell.length_b   1.000
_cell.length_c   1.000
_cell.angle_alpha   90.00
_cell.angle_beta   90.00
_cell.angle_gamma   90.00
#
_symmetry.space_group_name_H-M   'P 1'
#
loop_
_entity.id
_entity.type
_entity.pdbx_description
1 polymer ?
#
loop_
_entity_poly.entity_id
_entity_poly.type
_entity_poly.pdbx_seq_one_letter_code
_entity_poly.pdbx_strand_id
1 'polypeptide(L)'
;MGIELSESVTYDNNHERQDTIEKTGDKDNHDARKIIVTDELIRDVMRDAPLKTKQASVCVSMIQEYVNRVLAGETDMPPINVADDVIVDGNHRYITGRITGIDVEFIAWIGNSKPIISWMDVILDPVEWRR
;
A
#
# COMPACT_ATOMS: atom_id res chain seq x y z
N MET A 1 -65.80 49.12 -16.54
CA MET A 1 -64.80 49.16 -17.63
C MET A 1 -63.88 47.97 -17.41
N GLY A 2 -63.86 46.98 -18.34
CA GLY A 2 -62.93 45.81 -18.42
C GLY A 2 -62.98 44.80 -17.26
N ILE A 3 -63.67 43.65 -17.29
CA ILE A 3 -63.51 42.40 -18.09
C ILE A 3 -62.27 41.55 -17.67
N GLU A 4 -62.58 40.35 -17.14
CA GLU A 4 -61.93 39.01 -17.23
C GLU A 4 -60.50 38.77 -16.69
N LEU A 5 -60.32 37.83 -15.75
CA LEU A 5 -60.19 36.34 -15.83
C LEU A 5 -58.79 35.87 -16.27
N SER A 6 -58.33 34.84 -15.52
CA SER A 6 -57.49 33.71 -15.97
C SER A 6 -56.07 34.09 -16.44
N GLU A 7 -55.07 33.22 -16.52
CA GLU A 7 -54.89 31.80 -16.27
C GLU A 7 -53.37 31.55 -16.22
N SER A 8 -53.01 30.35 -15.77
CA SER A 8 -51.68 29.74 -15.86
C SER A 8 -51.08 29.71 -17.26
N VAL A 9 -49.76 29.87 -17.36
CA VAL A 9 -48.93 29.51 -18.54
C VAL A 9 -47.63 28.93 -17.98
N THR A 10 -47.43 27.62 -17.87
CA THR A 10 -47.05 26.60 -18.88
C THR A 10 -45.75 26.86 -19.65
N TYR A 11 -44.97 25.79 -19.72
CA TYR A 11 -43.63 25.61 -20.31
C TYR A 11 -43.56 25.85 -21.82
N ASP A 12 -42.36 26.22 -22.26
CA ASP A 12 -41.83 26.06 -23.62
C ASP A 12 -40.30 25.89 -23.50
N ASN A 13 -39.54 25.25 -24.39
CA ASN A 13 -39.64 24.05 -25.21
C ASN A 13 -38.31 24.02 -26.00
N ASN A 14 -37.68 22.85 -26.09
CA ASN A 14 -36.85 22.36 -27.21
C ASN A 14 -35.72 23.23 -27.82
N HIS A 15 -34.48 22.69 -27.76
CA HIS A 15 -33.83 22.32 -29.03
C HIS A 15 -32.85 21.14 -28.87
N GLU A 16 -32.99 20.22 -29.81
CA GLU A 16 -32.35 18.93 -29.96
C GLU A 16 -30.83 19.00 -30.13
N ARG A 17 -30.12 18.01 -29.59
CA ARG A 17 -29.28 17.10 -30.40
C ARG A 17 -29.35 15.69 -29.82
N GLN A 18 -29.88 14.76 -30.60
CA GLN A 18 -29.60 13.35 -30.46
C GLN A 18 -28.17 13.11 -30.94
N ASP A 19 -27.40 12.31 -30.22
CA ASP A 19 -26.64 11.19 -30.80
C ASP A 19 -26.18 10.26 -29.68
N THR A 20 -26.48 8.99 -29.91
CA THR A 20 -26.28 7.81 -29.08
C THR A 20 -24.81 7.53 -28.77
N ILE A 21 -24.45 7.30 -27.50
CA ILE A 21 -23.42 6.32 -27.13
C ILE A 21 -23.93 5.48 -25.95
N GLU A 22 -23.72 4.19 -26.15
CA GLU A 22 -24.17 3.04 -25.38
C GLU A 22 -23.60 2.99 -23.96
N LYS A 23 -24.28 2.18 -23.13
CA LYS A 23 -23.82 1.72 -21.82
C LYS A 23 -22.36 1.26 -21.85
N THR A 24 -21.54 1.81 -20.96
CA THR A 24 -20.41 1.12 -20.32
C THR A 24 -20.33 1.75 -18.94
N GLY A 25 -20.86 1.13 -17.88
CA GLY A 25 -20.14 0.08 -17.19
C GLY A 25 -18.99 0.69 -16.39
N ASP A 26 -19.28 1.48 -15.35
CA ASP A 26 -18.26 1.88 -14.37
C ASP A 26 -17.84 0.63 -13.59
N LYS A 27 -16.87 -0.09 -14.15
CA LYS A 27 -16.22 -1.26 -13.55
C LYS A 27 -14.70 -1.08 -13.47
N ASP A 28 -14.19 0.13 -13.45
CA ASP A 28 -12.74 0.32 -13.53
C ASP A 28 -12.22 1.24 -12.42
N ASN A 29 -12.03 0.69 -11.22
CA ASN A 29 -10.95 1.18 -10.35
C ASN A 29 -10.35 0.08 -9.47
N HIS A 30 -9.97 -1.02 -10.11
CA HIS A 30 -8.94 -1.92 -9.60
C HIS A 30 -7.65 -1.70 -10.41
N ASP A 31 -7.23 -0.43 -10.55
CA ASP A 31 -5.88 -0.14 -11.04
C ASP A 31 -4.90 -0.63 -9.96
N ALA A 32 -4.37 -1.83 -10.19
CA ALA A 32 -3.41 -2.50 -9.35
C ALA A 32 -2.18 -1.60 -9.21
N ARG A 33 -2.12 -0.81 -8.13
CA ARG A 33 -1.01 0.10 -7.81
C ARG A 33 0.30 -0.69 -7.87
N LYS A 34 1.03 -0.61 -8.98
CA LYS A 34 2.29 -1.33 -9.15
C LYS A 34 3.39 -0.58 -8.41
N ILE A 35 3.77 -1.07 -7.23
CA ILE A 35 4.90 -0.54 -6.48
C ILE A 35 6.17 -1.24 -6.95
N ILE A 36 7.15 -0.47 -7.41
CA ILE A 36 8.51 -0.96 -7.69
C ILE A 36 9.38 -0.72 -6.46
N VAL A 37 9.91 -1.80 -5.89
CA VAL A 37 10.77 -1.73 -4.71
C VAL A 37 12.19 -1.44 -5.16
N THR A 38 12.69 -0.26 -4.76
CA THR A 38 14.07 0.18 -4.98
C THR A 38 14.77 0.37 -3.64
N ASP A 39 16.10 0.41 -3.67
CA ASP A 39 16.90 0.77 -2.49
C ASP A 39 16.47 2.12 -1.92
N GLU A 40 16.29 3.12 -2.77
CA GLU A 40 15.84 4.45 -2.37
C GLU A 40 14.50 4.43 -1.65
N LEU A 41 13.51 3.69 -2.17
CA LEU A 41 12.21 3.52 -1.53
C LEU A 41 12.35 2.87 -0.16
N ILE A 42 13.14 1.80 -0.05
CA ILE A 42 13.39 1.11 1.23
C ILE A 42 14.05 2.07 2.22
N ARG A 43 15.08 2.83 1.81
CA ARG A 43 15.73 3.80 2.69
C ARG A 43 14.77 4.87 3.16
N ASP A 44 13.89 5.35 2.29
CA ASP A 44 12.97 6.41 2.65
C ASP A 44 11.92 5.96 3.67
N VAL A 45 11.23 4.84 3.41
CA VAL A 45 10.18 4.33 4.31
C VAL A 45 10.73 3.83 5.65
N MET A 46 12.03 3.47 5.68
CA MET A 46 12.69 2.96 6.88
C MET A 46 13.46 4.04 7.66
N ARG A 47 13.56 5.27 7.15
CA ARG A 47 14.29 6.38 7.80
C ARG A 47 13.86 6.59 9.24
N ASP A 48 12.55 6.59 9.47
CA ASP A 48 11.92 6.84 10.77
C ASP A 48 11.24 5.58 11.32
N ALA A 49 11.71 4.38 10.92
CA ALA A 49 11.15 3.13 11.42
C ALA A 49 11.36 3.01 12.94
N PRO A 50 10.29 2.80 13.73
CA PRO A 50 10.41 2.72 15.19
C PRO A 50 11.15 1.46 15.66
N LEU A 51 11.00 0.36 14.93
CA LEU A 51 11.71 -0.89 15.23
C LEU A 51 13.07 -0.90 14.55
N LYS A 52 14.05 -1.50 15.21
CA LYS A 52 15.41 -1.72 14.69
C LYS A 52 15.56 -3.17 14.23
N THR A 53 16.73 -3.52 13.68
CA THR A 53 17.00 -4.90 13.26
C THR A 53 18.34 -5.40 13.78
N LYS A 54 18.50 -6.72 13.79
CA LYS A 54 19.79 -7.39 13.95
C LYS A 54 20.33 -8.00 12.66
N GLN A 55 19.55 -8.00 11.58
CA GLN A 55 19.99 -8.51 10.30
C GLN A 55 20.88 -7.48 9.61
N ALA A 56 22.08 -7.90 9.24
CA ALA A 56 23.02 -7.05 8.52
C ALA A 56 22.59 -6.79 7.07
N SER A 57 21.70 -7.62 6.54
CA SER A 57 21.28 -7.57 5.14
C SER A 57 19.83 -8.04 4.97
N VAL A 58 19.17 -7.56 3.93
CA VAL A 58 17.85 -7.99 3.48
C VAL A 58 17.85 -8.10 1.95
N CYS A 59 16.87 -8.82 1.41
CA CYS A 59 16.77 -9.10 -0.02
C CYS A 59 15.66 -8.25 -0.66
N VAL A 60 16.04 -7.40 -1.61
CA VAL A 60 15.13 -6.48 -2.29
C VAL A 60 14.09 -7.25 -3.13
N SER A 61 14.49 -8.32 -3.82
CA SER A 61 13.55 -9.10 -4.65
C SER A 61 12.49 -9.81 -3.81
N MET A 62 12.84 -10.28 -2.60
CA MET A 62 11.87 -10.88 -1.67
C MET A 62 10.89 -9.85 -1.11
N ILE A 63 11.35 -8.62 -0.84
CA ILE A 63 10.45 -7.52 -0.46
C ILE A 63 9.50 -7.20 -1.61
N GLN A 64 10.00 -7.14 -2.85
CA GLN A 64 9.17 -6.93 -4.04
C GLN A 64 8.09 -8.02 -4.18
N GLU A 65 8.43 -9.28 -3.93
CA GLU A 65 7.45 -10.38 -3.94
C GLU A 65 6.34 -10.18 -2.89
N TYR A 66 6.71 -9.87 -1.65
CA TYR A 66 5.71 -9.61 -0.60
C TYR A 66 4.83 -8.39 -0.92
N VAL A 67 5.41 -7.32 -1.45
CA VAL A 67 4.65 -6.15 -1.91
C VAL A 67 3.67 -6.55 -3.00
N ASN A 68 4.08 -7.35 -3.99
CA ASN A 68 3.20 -7.83 -5.06
C ASN A 68 2.03 -8.66 -4.51
N ARG A 69 2.30 -9.56 -3.55
CA ARG A 69 1.27 -10.38 -2.89
C ARG A 69 0.25 -9.52 -2.15
N VAL A 70 0.73 -8.53 -1.40
CA VAL A 70 -0.13 -7.56 -0.71
C VAL A 70 -1.01 -6.79 -1.71
N LEU A 71 -0.42 -6.31 -2.81
CA LEU A 71 -1.16 -5.60 -3.86
C LEU A 71 -2.18 -6.49 -4.59
N ALA A 72 -1.94 -7.79 -4.63
CA ALA A 72 -2.88 -8.80 -5.13
C ALA A 72 -4.00 -9.14 -4.12
N GLY A 73 -3.98 -8.54 -2.92
CA GLY A 73 -4.99 -8.73 -1.88
C GLY A 73 -4.59 -9.72 -0.78
N GLU A 74 -3.38 -10.28 -0.79
CA GLU A 74 -2.86 -11.10 0.30
C GLU A 74 -2.35 -10.21 1.44
N THR A 75 -3.28 -9.73 2.28
CA THR A 75 -2.96 -8.83 3.41
C THR A 75 -2.59 -9.58 4.70
N ASP A 76 -2.84 -10.87 4.77
CA ASP A 76 -2.51 -11.71 5.93
C ASP A 76 -1.05 -12.16 5.85
N MET A 77 -0.17 -11.36 6.45
CA MET A 77 1.26 -11.67 6.57
C MET A 77 1.54 -12.32 7.93
N PRO A 78 2.42 -13.34 7.99
CA PRO A 78 2.84 -13.90 9.27
C PRO A 78 3.41 -12.83 10.21
N PRO A 79 3.18 -12.94 11.52
CA PRO A 79 3.67 -11.97 12.49
C PRO A 79 5.21 -11.84 12.46
N ILE A 80 5.71 -10.72 12.98
CA ILE A 80 7.13 -10.49 13.23
C ILE A 80 7.46 -10.76 14.70
N ASN A 81 8.68 -11.24 14.95
CA ASN A 81 9.16 -11.42 16.32
C ASN A 81 9.98 -10.21 16.75
N VAL A 82 9.65 -9.62 17.90
CA VAL A 82 10.29 -8.40 18.40
C VAL A 82 10.78 -8.60 19.84
N ALA A 83 12.02 -8.18 20.12
CA ALA A 83 12.61 -8.15 21.45
C ALA A 83 13.32 -6.79 21.66
N ASP A 84 12.97 -6.06 22.72
CA ASP A 84 13.54 -4.73 23.04
C ASP A 84 13.51 -3.74 21.86
N ASP A 85 12.39 -3.63 21.16
CA ASP A 85 12.21 -2.83 19.93
C ASP A 85 13.10 -3.25 18.75
N VAL A 86 13.66 -4.47 18.79
CA VAL A 86 14.48 -5.05 17.72
C VAL A 86 13.75 -6.23 17.08
N ILE A 87 13.67 -6.22 15.76
CA ILE A 87 13.12 -7.31 14.96
C ILE A 87 14.11 -8.48 14.96
N VAL A 88 13.66 -9.60 15.49
CA VAL A 88 14.40 -10.87 15.56
C VAL A 88 14.09 -11.75 14.36
N ASP A 89 12.83 -11.73 13.89
CA ASP A 89 12.38 -12.41 12.67
C ASP A 89 11.36 -11.55 11.91
N GLY A 90 11.38 -11.65 10.58
CA GLY A 90 10.37 -11.03 9.71
C GLY A 90 10.70 -9.64 9.18
N ASN A 91 11.99 -9.30 9.03
CA ASN A 91 12.44 -8.00 8.50
C ASN A 91 11.81 -7.64 7.13
N HIS A 92 11.74 -8.58 6.18
CA HIS A 92 11.12 -8.33 4.88
C HIS A 92 9.62 -8.02 4.99
N ARG A 93 8.90 -8.68 5.92
CA ARG A 93 7.47 -8.42 6.17
C ARG A 93 7.27 -7.05 6.80
N TYR A 94 8.12 -6.68 7.76
CA TYR A 94 8.10 -5.35 8.35
C TYR A 94 8.33 -4.24 7.30
N ILE A 95 9.36 -4.39 6.46
CA ILE A 95 9.61 -3.44 5.36
C ILE A 95 8.43 -3.40 4.39
N THR A 96 7.83 -4.56 4.07
CA THR A 96 6.65 -4.63 3.20
C THR A 96 5.49 -3.83 3.79
N GLY A 97 5.17 -4.03 5.08
CA GLY A 97 4.11 -3.29 5.76
C GLY A 97 4.35 -1.77 5.75
N ARG A 98 5.61 -1.35 5.94
CA ARG A 98 6.01 0.07 5.82
C ARG A 98 5.81 0.64 4.42
N ILE A 99 6.07 -0.15 3.36
CA ILE A 99 5.87 0.25 1.96
C ILE A 99 4.39 0.32 1.60
N THR A 100 3.60 -0.66 2.04
CA THR A 100 2.20 -0.83 1.60
C THR A 100 1.19 -0.15 2.52
N GLY A 101 1.62 0.28 3.71
CA GLY A 101 0.76 0.84 4.75
C GLY A 101 -0.07 -0.21 5.49
N ILE A 102 0.31 -1.50 5.40
CA ILE A 102 -0.34 -2.57 6.16
C ILE A 102 0.38 -2.76 7.49
N ASP A 103 -0.40 -2.81 8.56
CA ASP A 103 0.10 -3.16 9.88
C ASP A 103 0.44 -4.65 9.96
N VAL A 104 1.66 -4.95 10.38
CA VAL A 104 2.12 -6.33 10.61
C VAL A 104 2.01 -6.64 12.10
N GLU A 105 1.35 -7.73 12.44
CA GLU A 105 1.26 -8.18 13.82
C GLU A 105 2.65 -8.47 14.41
N PHE A 106 2.84 -8.15 15.69
CA PHE A 106 4.08 -8.42 16.41
C PHE A 106 3.85 -9.42 17.54
N ILE A 107 4.82 -10.32 17.72
CA ILE A 107 4.90 -11.25 18.84
C ILE A 107 6.11 -10.86 19.68
N ALA A 108 5.90 -10.67 20.99
CA ALA A 108 6.97 -10.45 21.94
C ALA A 108 7.85 -11.71 22.02
N TRP A 109 9.14 -11.55 21.75
CA TRP A 109 10.13 -12.63 21.77
C TRP A 109 11.08 -12.48 22.96
N ILE A 110 11.29 -13.58 23.69
CA ILE A 110 12.30 -13.63 24.75
C ILE A 110 13.62 -14.09 24.13
N GLY A 111 14.56 -13.17 23.94
CA GLY A 111 15.85 -13.48 23.36
C GLY A 111 16.80 -12.28 23.30
N ASN A 112 18.02 -12.53 22.81
CA ASN A 112 19.01 -11.46 22.69
C ASN A 112 18.68 -10.54 21.50
N SER A 113 18.42 -9.27 21.79
CA SER A 113 18.16 -8.19 20.82
C SER A 113 19.42 -7.62 20.16
N LYS A 114 20.61 -8.06 20.57
CA LYS A 114 21.90 -7.59 20.03
C LYS A 114 22.47 -8.54 18.96
N PRO A 115 23.32 -8.01 18.04
CA PRO A 115 23.63 -6.58 17.84
C PRO A 115 22.43 -5.82 17.26
N ILE A 116 22.41 -4.50 17.46
CA ILE A 116 21.42 -3.59 16.89
C ILE A 116 22.07 -2.89 15.70
N ILE A 117 21.44 -2.97 14.54
CA ILE A 117 21.89 -2.38 13.28
C ILE A 117 20.86 -1.31 12.87
N SER A 118 21.36 -0.14 12.48
CA SER A 118 20.53 0.92 11.91
C SER A 118 19.98 0.46 10.55
N TRP A 119 18.72 0.77 10.26
CA TRP A 119 18.16 0.49 8.93
C TRP A 119 18.90 1.19 7.79
N MET A 120 19.65 2.26 8.07
CA MET A 120 20.51 2.93 7.09
C MET A 120 21.79 2.15 6.78
N ASP A 121 22.22 1.28 7.70
CA ASP A 121 23.45 0.49 7.58
C ASP A 121 23.18 -0.95 7.09
N VAL A 122 21.91 -1.37 7.02
CA VAL A 122 21.51 -2.68 6.46
C VAL A 122 21.88 -2.73 4.99
N ILE A 123 22.52 -3.82 4.56
CA ILE A 123 22.84 -4.09 3.16
C ILE A 123 21.55 -4.50 2.43
N LEU A 124 21.23 -3.79 1.35
CA LEU A 124 20.12 -4.13 0.47
C LEU A 124 20.67 -4.98 -0.66
N ASP A 125 20.45 -6.29 -0.58
CA ASP A 125 20.91 -7.24 -1.59
C ASP A 125 19.89 -7.30 -2.74
N PRO A 126 20.29 -6.96 -3.98
CA PRO A 126 19.39 -6.96 -5.12
C PRO A 126 18.93 -8.36 -5.53
N VAL A 127 19.64 -9.43 -5.15
CA VAL A 127 19.37 -10.80 -5.60
C VAL A 127 18.87 -11.68 -4.46
N GLU A 128 17.99 -12.61 -4.80
CA GLU A 128 17.50 -13.63 -3.89
C GLU A 128 18.67 -14.45 -3.33
N TRP A 129 18.74 -14.54 -1.99
CA TRP A 129 19.60 -15.53 -1.35
C TRP A 129 18.98 -16.91 -1.60
N ARG A 130 19.48 -17.58 -2.64
CA ARG A 130 19.15 -18.97 -2.92
C ARG A 130 19.43 -19.80 -1.65
N ARG A 131 18.39 -20.51 -1.20
CA ARG A 131 18.51 -21.64 -0.27
C ARG A 131 19.19 -22.82 -0.94
#